data_AF-A0A1E7R1S0-F1
#
_entry.id   AF-A0A1E7R1S0-F1
#
_cell.length_a   1.000
_cell.length_b   1.000
_cell.length_c   1.000
_cell.angle_alpha   90.00
_cell.angle_beta   90.00
_cell.angle_gamma   90.00
#
_symmetry.space_group_name_H-M   'P 1'
#
loop_
_entity.id
_entity.type
_entity.pdbx_description
1 polymer ?
#
loop_
_entity_poly.entity_id
_entity_poly.type
_entity_poly.pdbx_seq_one_letter_code
_entity_poly.pdbx_strand_id
1 'polypeptide(L)'
;MSFINPELVKSSIHVYQLRQICDEICRGKRWHTLEVENEIDKIRLIVALIDVMYHQGKLTQALILSQRTNVLLQMQSSFALHTILSAQMLLAQYEATIVQLCEYQQFFQKYGYQDLQPILQRFEIVVLDRIQHPVQDIFVRKLEQFYTGAVLQVSLQQKNLYL
;
A
#
# COMPACT_ATOMS: atom_id res chain seq x y z
N MET A 1 16.19 9.90 -12.66
CA MET A 1 16.12 8.49 -12.25
C MET A 1 15.57 8.44 -10.83
N SER A 2 14.53 7.66 -10.55
CA SER A 2 14.01 7.52 -9.18
C SER A 2 15.07 6.88 -8.28
N PHE A 3 15.35 7.56 -7.17
CA PHE A 3 16.14 7.02 -6.08
C PHE A 3 15.31 5.94 -5.38
N ILE A 4 15.84 4.71 -5.32
CA ILE A 4 15.26 3.61 -4.53
C ILE A 4 16.22 3.38 -3.37
N ASN A 5 15.73 3.43 -2.14
CA ASN A 5 16.57 3.18 -0.97
C ASN A 5 17.14 1.74 -1.01
N PRO A 6 18.47 1.55 -1.08
CA PRO A 6 19.09 0.22 -1.15
C PRO A 6 18.93 -0.61 0.14
N GLU A 7 18.60 0.02 1.27
CA GLU A 7 18.31 -0.70 2.52
C GLU A 7 16.96 -1.43 2.46
N LEU A 8 16.01 -0.89 1.70
CA LEU A 8 14.70 -1.48 1.50
C LEU A 8 14.73 -2.53 0.38
N VAL A 9 15.48 -2.28 -0.71
CA VAL A 9 15.44 -3.13 -1.90
C VAL A 9 16.83 -3.61 -2.28
N LYS A 10 17.12 -4.87 -1.96
CA LYS A 10 18.42 -5.49 -2.26
C LYS A 10 18.46 -6.25 -3.59
N SER A 11 17.30 -6.72 -4.06
CA SER A 11 17.20 -7.52 -5.29
C SER A 11 17.00 -6.64 -6.52
N SER A 12 17.79 -6.87 -7.57
CA SER A 12 17.65 -6.20 -8.87
C SER A 12 16.29 -6.46 -9.52
N ILE A 13 15.71 -7.66 -9.30
CA ILE A 13 14.37 -8.01 -9.78
C ILE A 13 13.33 -7.09 -9.14
N HIS A 14 13.41 -6.90 -7.83
CA HIS A 14 12.50 -6.03 -7.10
C HIS A 14 12.66 -4.56 -7.50
N VAL A 15 13.90 -4.10 -7.75
CA VAL A 15 14.16 -2.75 -8.28
C VAL A 15 13.45 -2.56 -9.63
N TYR A 16 13.56 -3.54 -10.53
CA TYR A 16 12.89 -3.49 -11.83
C TYR A 16 11.37 -3.47 -11.70
N GLN A 17 10.81 -4.36 -10.86
CA GLN A 17 9.36 -4.43 -10.61
C GLN A 17 8.81 -3.12 -10.05
N LEU A 18 9.48 -2.51 -9.06
CA LEU A 18 9.06 -1.22 -8.49
C LEU A 18 9.08 -0.11 -9.53
N ARG A 19 10.14 -0.04 -10.35
CA ARG A 19 10.22 0.94 -11.44
C ARG A 19 9.08 0.77 -12.43
N GLN A 20 8.81 -0.48 -12.84
CA GLN A 20 7.71 -0.79 -13.73
C GLN A 20 6.37 -0.34 -13.13
N ILE A 21 6.09 -0.68 -11.87
CA ILE A 21 4.84 -0.27 -11.19
C ILE A 21 4.74 1.26 -11.12
N CYS A 22 5.78 1.96 -10.71
CA CYS A 22 5.80 3.43 -10.68
C CYS A 22 5.52 4.03 -12.07
N ASP A 23 6.16 3.51 -13.11
CA ASP A 23 5.98 3.98 -14.48
C ASP A 23 4.53 3.74 -14.96
N GLU A 24 3.97 2.58 -14.65
CA GLU A 24 2.58 2.26 -14.99
C GLU A 24 1.58 3.17 -14.25
N ILE A 25 1.81 3.44 -12.95
CA ILE A 25 1.01 4.40 -12.17
C ILE A 25 1.09 5.79 -12.81
N CYS A 26 2.29 6.23 -13.19
CA CYS A 26 2.48 7.52 -13.86
C CYS A 26 1.77 7.62 -15.22
N ARG A 27 1.54 6.48 -15.88
CA ARG A 27 0.76 6.39 -17.12
C ARG A 27 -0.74 6.25 -16.89
N GLY A 28 -1.20 6.32 -15.63
CA GLY A 28 -2.61 6.25 -15.27
C GLY A 28 -3.18 4.83 -15.26
N LYS A 29 -2.33 3.79 -15.27
CA LYS A 29 -2.81 2.43 -15.00
C LYS A 29 -3.27 2.37 -13.55
N ARG A 30 -4.45 1.78 -13.36
CA ARG A 30 -5.15 1.81 -12.08
C ARG A 30 -4.78 0.66 -11.16
N TRP A 31 -4.69 -0.55 -11.68
CA TRP A 31 -4.51 -1.76 -10.88
C TRP A 31 -3.14 -2.39 -11.11
N HIS A 32 -2.45 -2.67 -10.01
CA HIS A 32 -1.15 -3.32 -10.00
C HIS A 32 -1.12 -4.42 -8.95
N THR A 33 -0.39 -5.48 -9.27
CA THR A 33 -0.17 -6.60 -8.35
C THR A 33 1.32 -6.77 -8.16
N LEU A 34 1.74 -6.95 -6.91
CA LEU A 34 3.09 -7.30 -6.55
C LEU A 34 3.06 -8.60 -5.75
N GLU A 35 3.66 -9.64 -6.31
CA GLU A 35 3.84 -10.91 -5.63
C GLU A 35 5.25 -10.98 -5.03
N VAL A 36 5.32 -11.37 -3.76
CA VAL A 36 6.58 -11.36 -3.00
C VAL A 36 6.78 -12.66 -2.26
N GLU A 37 8.02 -13.06 -2.04
CA GLU A 37 8.34 -14.37 -1.46
C GLU A 37 8.09 -14.44 0.05
N ASN A 38 8.19 -13.31 0.76
CA ASN A 38 8.08 -13.26 2.21
C ASN A 38 7.52 -11.93 2.71
N GLU A 39 7.09 -11.93 3.98
CA GLU A 39 6.45 -10.77 4.63
C GLU A 39 7.38 -9.57 4.80
N ILE A 40 8.67 -9.81 5.05
CA ILE A 40 9.63 -8.72 5.27
C ILE A 40 9.85 -7.97 3.97
N ASP A 41 10.05 -8.69 2.86
CA ASP A 41 10.19 -8.08 1.54
C ASP A 41 8.91 -7.38 1.11
N LYS A 42 7.74 -7.94 1.45
CA LYS A 42 6.45 -7.26 1.24
C LYS A 42 6.43 -5.86 1.84
N ILE A 43 6.78 -5.76 3.12
CA ILE A 43 6.79 -4.49 3.87
C ILE A 43 7.79 -3.54 3.24
N ARG A 44 9.02 -4.01 3.00
CA ARG A 44 10.08 -3.18 2.43
C ARG A 44 9.73 -2.64 1.04
N LEU A 45 9.12 -3.47 0.19
CA LEU A 45 8.75 -3.08 -1.17
C LEU A 45 7.57 -2.09 -1.18
N ILE A 46 6.60 -2.26 -0.27
CA ILE A 46 5.53 -1.26 -0.09
C ILE A 46 6.14 0.08 0.32
N VAL A 47 7.00 0.09 1.34
CA VAL A 47 7.67 1.31 1.84
C VAL A 47 8.50 1.96 0.72
N ALA A 48 9.28 1.16 -0.02
CA ALA A 48 10.09 1.65 -1.12
C ALA A 48 9.25 2.25 -2.26
N LEU A 49 8.12 1.64 -2.62
CA LEU A 49 7.23 2.19 -3.65
C LEU A 49 6.69 3.56 -3.25
N ILE A 50 6.17 3.66 -2.02
CA ILE A 50 5.59 4.89 -1.49
C ILE A 50 6.64 6.01 -1.42
N ASP A 51 7.85 5.68 -0.95
CA ASP A 51 8.98 6.60 -0.90
C ASP A 51 9.38 7.11 -2.30
N VAL A 52 9.46 6.21 -3.29
CA VAL A 52 9.73 6.58 -4.68
C VAL A 52 8.64 7.51 -5.24
N MET A 53 7.37 7.18 -5.04
CA MET A 53 6.25 8.01 -5.53
C MET A 53 6.27 9.41 -4.90
N TYR A 54 6.61 9.50 -3.61
CA TYR A 54 6.79 10.78 -2.94
C TYR A 54 7.93 11.60 -3.53
N HIS A 55 9.12 11.00 -3.69
CA HIS A 55 10.27 11.68 -4.27
C HIS A 55 10.07 12.09 -5.74
N GLN A 56 9.16 11.42 -6.46
CA GLN A 56 8.74 11.81 -7.81
C GLN A 56 7.68 12.93 -7.84
N GLY A 57 7.22 13.41 -6.67
CA GLY A 57 6.16 14.42 -6.56
C GLY A 57 4.78 13.90 -7.00
N LYS A 58 4.55 12.59 -6.88
CA LYS A 58 3.31 11.92 -7.31
C LYS A 58 2.43 11.48 -6.14
N LEU A 59 2.86 11.74 -4.91
CA LEU A 59 2.16 11.29 -3.72
C LEU A 59 2.00 12.44 -2.72
N THR A 60 0.75 12.72 -2.34
CA THR A 60 0.43 13.61 -1.22
C THR A 60 -0.23 12.85 -0.07
N GLN A 61 -0.95 11.77 -0.38
CA GLN A 61 -1.67 10.91 0.54
C GLN A 61 -1.67 9.45 0.03
N ALA A 62 -1.23 8.53 0.88
CA ALA A 62 -1.29 7.08 0.69
C ALA A 62 -2.14 6.45 1.79
N LEU A 63 -2.97 5.49 1.41
CA LEU A 63 -3.68 4.61 2.34
C LEU A 63 -3.12 3.19 2.21
N ILE A 64 -2.69 2.59 3.31
CA ILE A 64 -2.23 1.21 3.36
C ILE A 64 -3.17 0.42 4.27
N LEU A 65 -3.76 -0.63 3.74
CA LEU A 65 -4.72 -1.48 4.43
C LEU A 65 -4.16 -2.88 4.63
N SER A 66 -4.24 -3.38 5.86
CA SER A 66 -3.93 -4.78 6.19
C SER A 66 -4.97 -5.33 7.17
N GLN A 67 -5.05 -6.65 7.31
CA GLN A 67 -5.84 -7.28 8.39
C GLN A 67 -5.02 -7.46 9.66
N ARG A 68 -3.71 -7.28 9.57
CA ARG A 68 -2.77 -7.64 10.62
C ARG A 68 -2.13 -6.39 11.19
N THR A 69 -2.55 -6.01 12.39
CA THR A 69 -2.01 -4.84 13.10
C THR A 69 -0.49 -4.90 13.24
N ASN A 70 0.07 -6.08 13.51
CA ASN A 70 1.51 -6.28 13.61
C ASN A 70 2.25 -5.97 12.30
N VAL A 71 1.66 -6.26 11.13
CA VAL A 71 2.22 -5.89 9.82
C VAL A 71 2.20 -4.37 9.65
N LEU A 72 1.10 -3.71 10.02
CA LEU A 72 1.01 -2.25 9.97
C LEU A 72 2.03 -1.57 10.90
N LEU A 73 2.23 -2.08 12.12
CA LEU A 73 3.24 -1.56 13.04
C LEU A 73 4.66 -1.75 12.51
N GLN A 74 4.94 -2.88 11.84
CA GLN A 74 6.22 -3.10 11.17
C GLN A 74 6.42 -2.16 9.98
N MET A 75 5.37 -1.90 9.18
CA MET A 75 5.41 -0.88 8.13
C MET A 75 5.68 0.51 8.71
N GLN A 76 5.00 0.87 9.79
CA GLN A 76 5.20 2.15 10.48
C GLN A 76 6.66 2.33 10.91
N SER A 77 7.24 1.30 11.52
CA SER A 77 8.64 1.29 11.95
C SER A 77 9.58 1.39 10.74
N SER A 78 9.27 0.69 9.65
CA SER A 78 10.07 0.73 8.43
C SER A 78 10.06 2.10 7.75
N PHE A 79 8.92 2.80 7.69
CA PHE A 79 8.86 4.18 7.23
C PHE A 79 9.74 5.10 8.09
N ALA A 80 9.63 5.00 9.42
CA ALA A 80 10.38 5.83 10.35
C ALA A 80 11.92 5.60 10.27
N LEU A 81 12.34 4.38 9.96
CA LEU A 81 13.76 4.02 9.88
C LEU A 81 14.40 4.33 8.52
N HIS A 82 13.65 4.19 7.43
CA HIS A 82 14.25 4.15 6.09
C HIS A 82 13.76 5.24 5.13
N THR A 83 12.84 6.10 5.55
CA THR A 83 12.29 7.15 4.70
C THR A 83 12.17 8.46 5.48
N ILE A 84 11.99 9.56 4.76
CA ILE A 84 11.62 10.85 5.37
C ILE A 84 10.13 10.96 5.68
N LEU A 85 9.34 9.97 5.25
CA LEU A 85 7.90 9.92 5.47
C LEU A 85 7.60 9.35 6.84
N SER A 86 6.60 9.94 7.51
CA SER A 86 5.97 9.34 8.68
C SER A 86 4.68 8.65 8.27
N ALA A 87 4.53 7.41 8.76
CA ALA A 87 3.30 6.66 8.66
C ALA A 87 2.58 6.68 10.01
N GLN A 88 1.27 6.86 9.99
CA GLN A 88 0.44 6.84 11.19
C GLN A 88 -0.74 5.90 11.04
N MET A 89 -1.08 5.23 12.13
CA MET A 89 -2.35 4.52 12.23
C MET A 89 -3.48 5.53 12.09
N LEU A 90 -4.47 5.19 11.26
CA LEU A 90 -5.65 5.99 11.04
C LEU A 90 -6.54 5.94 12.30
N LEU A 91 -6.20 6.76 13.28
CA LEU A 91 -6.97 6.96 14.49
C LEU A 91 -8.00 8.08 14.26
N ALA A 92 -8.98 8.16 15.16
CA ALA A 92 -10.18 8.98 14.98
C ALA A 92 -9.94 10.51 14.91
N GLN A 93 -8.72 11.03 15.09
CA GLN A 93 -8.51 12.45 15.41
C GLN A 93 -7.45 13.20 14.59
N TYR A 94 -6.54 12.54 13.86
CA TYR A 94 -5.49 13.25 13.12
C TYR A 94 -5.21 12.58 11.76
N GLU A 95 -5.44 13.33 10.69
CA GLU A 95 -5.28 12.88 9.30
C GLU A 95 -4.26 13.75 8.55
N ALA A 96 -3.21 14.19 9.24
CA ALA A 96 -2.23 15.15 8.71
C ALA A 96 -0.99 14.49 8.08
N THR A 97 -0.86 13.15 8.13
CA THR A 97 0.31 12.46 7.57
C THR A 97 0.08 12.05 6.12
N ILE A 98 1.18 11.97 5.38
CA ILE A 98 1.19 11.51 3.98
C ILE A 98 0.81 10.03 3.92
N VAL A 99 1.30 9.21 4.85
CA VAL A 99 1.01 7.77 4.86
C VAL A 99 0.06 7.44 6.01
N GLN A 100 -1.09 6.88 5.67
CA GLN A 100 -2.10 6.42 6.61
C GLN A 100 -2.17 4.89 6.57
N LEU A 101 -2.10 4.27 7.75
CA LEU A 101 -2.14 2.83 7.94
C LEU A 101 -3.46 2.48 8.61
N CYS A 102 -4.20 1.51 8.11
CA CYS A 102 -5.48 1.16 8.71
C CYS A 102 -5.77 -0.34 8.58
N GLU A 103 -6.49 -0.88 9.57
CA GLU A 103 -7.07 -2.20 9.41
C GLU A 103 -8.35 -2.13 8.58
N TYR A 104 -8.61 -3.12 7.74
CA TYR A 104 -9.85 -3.16 6.95
C TYR A 104 -11.11 -3.01 7.83
N GLN A 105 -11.17 -3.72 8.97
CA GLN A 105 -12.32 -3.68 9.86
C GLN A 105 -12.49 -2.29 10.50
N GLN A 106 -11.39 -1.67 10.94
CA GLN A 106 -11.40 -0.34 11.54
C GLN A 106 -11.79 0.74 10.51
N PHE A 107 -11.34 0.61 9.27
CA PHE A 107 -11.72 1.51 8.19
C PHE A 107 -13.25 1.52 7.99
N PHE A 108 -13.86 0.35 7.89
CA PHE A 108 -15.31 0.23 7.74
C PHE A 108 -16.08 0.62 9.00
N GLN A 109 -15.52 0.41 10.19
CA GLN A 109 -16.13 0.91 11.43
C GLN A 109 -16.15 2.44 11.49
N LYS A 110 -15.10 3.11 10.98
CA LYS A 110 -14.99 4.57 10.99
C LYS A 110 -15.87 5.23 9.93
N TYR A 111 -15.88 4.69 8.71
CA TYR A 111 -16.50 5.36 7.56
C TYR A 111 -17.78 4.68 7.03
N GLY A 112 -18.12 3.49 7.53
CA GLY A 112 -19.27 2.73 7.05
C GLY A 112 -19.04 2.12 5.67
N TYR A 113 -20.12 1.59 5.08
CA TYR A 113 -20.08 0.81 3.83
C TYR A 113 -20.73 1.50 2.62
N GLN A 114 -21.45 2.60 2.83
CA GLN A 114 -22.49 3.05 1.87
C GLN A 114 -22.03 4.15 0.92
N ASP A 115 -21.01 4.96 1.25
CA ASP A 115 -20.28 5.80 0.28
C ASP A 115 -18.86 6.08 0.79
N LEU A 116 -17.86 5.50 0.13
CA LEU A 116 -16.45 5.69 0.46
C LEU A 116 -15.76 6.69 -0.46
N GLN A 117 -16.45 7.23 -1.47
CA GLN A 117 -15.86 8.11 -2.48
C GLN A 117 -15.20 9.36 -1.87
N PRO A 118 -15.84 10.10 -0.94
CA PRO A 118 -15.24 11.32 -0.38
C PRO A 118 -13.94 11.05 0.39
N ILE A 119 -13.83 9.87 0.99
CA ILE A 119 -12.65 9.45 1.74
C ILE A 119 -11.57 8.96 0.79
N LEU A 120 -11.92 8.08 -0.13
CA LEU A 120 -10.96 7.44 -1.03
C LEU A 120 -10.35 8.41 -2.03
N GLN A 121 -11.09 9.43 -2.49
CA GLN A 121 -10.58 10.46 -3.40
C GLN A 121 -9.41 11.29 -2.85
N ARG A 122 -9.17 11.23 -1.53
CA ARG A 122 -8.06 11.93 -0.89
C ARG A 122 -6.71 11.27 -1.14
N PHE A 123 -6.70 10.00 -1.52
CA PHE A 123 -5.47 9.22 -1.66
C PHE A 123 -5.11 9.05 -3.14
N GLU A 124 -3.85 9.30 -3.51
CA GLU A 124 -3.40 8.97 -4.88
C GLU A 124 -3.14 7.48 -5.06
N ILE A 125 -2.82 6.78 -3.96
CA ILE A 125 -2.64 5.33 -3.95
C ILE A 125 -3.30 4.68 -2.74
N VAL A 126 -3.96 3.54 -2.99
CA VAL A 126 -4.41 2.59 -1.98
C VAL A 126 -3.61 1.31 -2.12
N VAL A 127 -2.91 0.92 -1.05
CA VAL A 127 -2.16 -0.33 -0.97
C VAL A 127 -2.97 -1.34 -0.16
N LEU A 128 -3.17 -2.51 -0.75
CA LEU A 128 -3.88 -3.63 -0.14
C LEU A 128 -2.89 -4.75 0.18
N ASP A 129 -2.57 -4.93 1.46
CA ASP A 129 -1.93 -6.16 1.94
C ASP A 129 -2.96 -7.30 1.85
N ARG A 130 -2.81 -8.17 0.86
CA ARG A 130 -3.78 -9.24 0.56
C ARG A 130 -3.48 -10.50 1.35
N ILE A 131 -4.46 -10.86 2.16
CA ILE A 131 -4.63 -12.17 2.79
C ILE A 131 -6.03 -12.59 2.35
N GLN A 132 -6.18 -13.75 1.68
CA GLN A 132 -7.47 -14.20 1.18
C GLN A 132 -8.53 -14.15 2.30
N HIS A 133 -9.49 -13.22 2.19
CA HIS A 133 -10.48 -12.99 3.24
C HIS A 133 -11.72 -12.24 2.72
N PRO A 134 -12.95 -12.60 3.14
CA PRO A 134 -14.20 -12.03 2.60
C PRO A 134 -14.32 -10.50 2.73
N VAL A 135 -13.88 -9.92 3.85
CA VAL A 135 -13.91 -8.46 4.07
C VAL A 135 -13.05 -7.71 3.05
N GLN A 136 -11.95 -8.31 2.61
CA GLN A 136 -11.11 -7.71 1.59
C GLN A 136 -11.82 -7.69 0.24
N ASP A 137 -12.54 -8.76 -0.13
CA ASP A 137 -13.28 -8.82 -1.38
C ASP A 137 -14.38 -7.74 -1.45
N ILE A 138 -15.03 -7.45 -0.32
CA ILE A 138 -15.96 -6.31 -0.21
C ILE A 138 -15.21 -4.99 -0.46
N PHE A 139 -14.05 -4.80 0.17
CA PHE A 139 -13.26 -3.58 0.00
C PHE A 139 -12.77 -3.40 -1.45
N VAL A 140 -12.29 -4.47 -2.09
CA VAL A 140 -11.86 -4.46 -3.50
C VAL A 140 -13.02 -4.05 -4.40
N ARG A 141 -14.21 -4.65 -4.23
CA ARG A 141 -15.41 -4.25 -4.99
C ARG A 141 -15.77 -2.78 -4.77
N LYS A 142 -15.61 -2.27 -3.55
CA LYS A 142 -15.86 -0.85 -3.25
C LYS A 142 -14.82 0.07 -3.89
N LEU A 143 -13.54 -0.32 -3.90
CA LEU A 143 -12.53 0.39 -4.66
C LEU A 143 -12.90 0.41 -6.15
N GLU A 144 -13.22 -0.73 -6.74
CA GLU A 144 -13.64 -0.85 -8.15
C GLU A 144 -14.74 0.15 -8.51
N GLN A 145 -15.74 0.31 -7.64
CA GLN A 145 -16.88 1.20 -7.80
C GLN A 145 -16.55 2.69 -7.61
N PHE A 146 -15.79 3.07 -6.58
CA PHE A 146 -15.74 4.46 -6.11
C PHE A 146 -14.37 5.14 -6.26
N TYR A 147 -13.31 4.38 -6.45
CA TYR A 147 -11.94 4.90 -6.41
C TYR A 147 -11.30 4.92 -7.81
N THR A 148 -10.75 6.05 -8.22
CA THR A 148 -10.12 6.20 -9.54
C THR A 148 -8.60 6.26 -9.49
N GLY A 149 -8.01 6.38 -8.29
CA GLY A 149 -6.56 6.40 -8.09
C GLY A 149 -5.91 5.03 -8.22
N ALA A 150 -4.59 4.99 -7.99
CA ALA A 150 -3.81 3.77 -8.13
C ALA A 150 -4.10 2.79 -7.00
N VAL A 151 -4.26 1.51 -7.34
CA VAL A 151 -4.40 0.43 -6.37
C VAL A 151 -3.25 -0.54 -6.54
N LEU A 152 -2.48 -0.74 -5.48
CA LEU A 152 -1.46 -1.77 -5.40
C LEU A 152 -1.96 -2.90 -4.52
N GLN A 153 -2.12 -4.07 -5.09
CA GLN A 153 -2.34 -5.29 -4.33
C GLN A 153 -1.02 -6.01 -4.10
N VAL A 154 -0.68 -6.31 -2.86
CA VAL A 154 0.55 -7.04 -2.52
C VAL A 154 0.21 -8.34 -1.82
N SER A 155 0.73 -9.45 -2.34
CA SER A 155 0.45 -10.79 -1.81
C SER A 155 1.72 -11.63 -1.70
N LEU A 156 1.75 -12.53 -0.72
CA LEU A 156 2.77 -13.57 -0.69
C LEU A 156 2.56 -14.54 -1.86
N GLN A 157 3.64 -14.90 -2.55
CA GLN A 157 3.63 -16.01 -3.49
C GLN A 157 3.22 -17.27 -2.74
N GLN A 158 2.12 -17.88 -3.16
CA GLN A 158 1.78 -19.22 -2.71
C GLN A 158 2.83 -20.15 -3.30
N LYS A 159 3.80 -20.60 -2.49
CA LYS A 159 4.59 -21.77 -2.87
C LYS A 159 3.60 -22.91 -2.99
N ASN A 160 3.37 -23.36 -4.23
CA ASN A 160 2.69 -24.62 -4.51
C ASN A 160 3.47 -25.72 -3.77
N LEU A 161 3.03 -26.04 -2.55
CA LEU A 161 3.42 -27.24 -1.83
C LEU A 161 2.69 -28.42 -2.48
N TYR A 162 3.05 -28.72 -3.73
CA TYR A 162 2.84 -30.04 -4.31
C TYR A 162 4.18 -30.77 -4.25
N LEU A 163 4.38 -31.48 -3.14
CA LEU A 163 5.25 -32.65 -3.04
C LEU A 163 4.42 -33.79 -2.45
#